data_AF-Q3LVS2-F1
#
_entry.id   AF-Q3LVS2-F1
#
_cell.length_a   1.000
_cell.length_b   1.000
_cell.length_c   1.000
_cell.angle_alpha   90.00
_cell.angle_beta   90.00
_cell.angle_gamma   90.00
#
_symmetry.space_group_name_H-M   'P 1'
#
loop_
_entity.id
_entity.type
_entity.pdbx_description
1 polymer ?
#
loop_
_entity_poly.entity_id
_entity_poly.type
_entity_poly.pdbx_seq_one_letter_code
_entity_poly.pdbx_strand_id
1 'polypeptide(L)'
;EEEIIPTCRELGIGIVAYSPLGRGFFSSGPKVLENLEDGDLRKYLPRFQGENIEHNTIMFKKVSDMAAKKGCTPSQLSLAWVHHQGNDVVPIPGTTKIENLEQNIGALSV
;
A
#
# COMPACT_ATOMS: atom_id res chain seq x y z
N GLU A 1 10.51 4.92 -10.08
CA GLU A 1 11.15 6.20 -9.75
C GLU A 1 12.55 6.08 -10.30
N GLU A 2 12.95 7.02 -11.16
CA GLU A 2 14.07 6.84 -12.10
C GLU A 2 15.36 7.52 -11.65
N GLU A 3 15.32 8.43 -10.67
CA GLU A 3 16.47 9.24 -10.28
C GLU A 3 16.86 9.02 -8.81
N ILE A 4 15.91 9.13 -7.88
CA ILE A 4 16.15 9.06 -6.43
C ILE A 4 16.56 7.66 -5.99
N ILE A 5 15.87 6.61 -6.44
CA ILE A 5 16.15 5.22 -6.05
C ILE A 5 17.57 4.80 -6.49
N PRO A 6 17.99 5.03 -7.76
CA PRO A 6 19.37 4.76 -8.16
C PRO A 6 20.40 5.52 -7.32
N THR A 7 20.20 6.83 -7.07
CA THR A 7 21.13 7.63 -6.26
C THR A 7 21.21 7.15 -4.81
N CYS A 8 20.08 6.80 -4.18
CA CYS A 8 20.08 6.23 -2.84
C CYS A 8 20.93 4.94 -2.79
N ARG A 9 20.80 4.07 -3.79
CA ARG A 9 21.56 2.81 -3.87
C ARG A 9 23.05 3.04 -4.10
N GLU A 10 23.40 3.94 -5.01
CA GLU A 10 24.79 4.32 -5.27
C GLU A 10 25.50 4.83 -4.01
N LEU A 11 24.79 5.60 -3.19
CA LEU A 11 25.32 6.21 -1.96
C LEU A 11 25.15 5.33 -0.71
N GLY A 12 24.55 4.15 -0.81
CA GLY A 12 24.28 3.28 0.35
C GLY A 12 23.23 3.83 1.33
N ILE A 13 22.29 4.64 0.85
CA ILE A 13 21.21 5.26 1.63
C ILE A 13 19.98 4.35 1.64
N GLY A 14 19.46 4.06 2.84
CA GLY A 14 18.21 3.33 3.00
C GLY A 14 16.97 4.13 2.55
N ILE A 15 15.99 3.44 1.97
CA ILE A 15 14.77 4.01 1.40
C ILE A 15 13.59 3.67 2.32
N VAL A 16 12.97 4.69 2.91
CA VAL A 16 11.80 4.52 3.78
C VAL A 16 10.52 4.86 3.02
N ALA A 17 9.72 3.84 2.68
CA ALA A 17 8.52 4.02 1.85
C ALA A 17 7.32 4.49 2.70
N TYR A 18 6.96 5.77 2.56
CA TYR A 18 5.80 6.37 3.21
C TYR A 18 4.48 6.03 2.51
N SER A 19 3.41 5.84 3.31
CA SER A 19 2.07 5.45 2.85
C SER A 19 2.05 4.21 1.94
N PRO A 20 2.72 3.10 2.33
CA PRO A 20 2.90 1.94 1.47
C PRO A 20 1.56 1.24 1.12
N LEU A 21 0.53 1.43 1.95
CA LEU A 21 -0.82 0.91 1.72
C LEU A 21 -1.74 1.88 0.98
N GLY A 22 -1.20 2.94 0.35
CA GLY A 22 -1.97 3.87 -0.46
C GLY A 22 -3.06 4.58 0.33
N ARG A 23 -2.77 5.01 1.56
CA ARG A 23 -3.71 5.62 2.52
C ARG A 23 -4.95 4.74 2.82
N GLY A 24 -4.74 3.43 2.90
CA GLY A 24 -5.76 2.42 3.23
C GLY A 24 -6.40 1.77 2.01
N PHE A 25 -6.10 2.25 0.81
CA PHE A 25 -6.66 1.70 -0.42
C PHE A 25 -6.25 0.24 -0.65
N PHE A 26 -5.00 -0.13 -0.39
CA PHE A 26 -4.57 -1.53 -0.54
C PHE A 26 -5.07 -2.47 0.57
N SER A 27 -5.77 -1.93 1.57
CA SER A 27 -6.42 -2.72 2.61
C SER A 27 -7.91 -2.93 2.36
N SER A 28 -8.61 -1.90 1.87
CA SER A 28 -10.08 -1.91 1.77
C SER A 28 -10.60 -1.61 0.37
N GLY A 29 -9.72 -1.30 -0.59
CA GLY A 29 -10.09 -0.91 -1.94
C GLY A 29 -10.94 0.37 -1.96
N PRO A 30 -11.92 0.50 -2.86
CA PRO A 30 -12.78 1.67 -2.95
C PRO A 30 -13.61 1.92 -1.68
N LYS A 31 -13.84 0.88 -0.86
CA LYS A 31 -14.57 1.02 0.42
C LYS A 31 -13.86 1.92 1.42
N VAL A 32 -12.57 2.24 1.20
CA VAL A 32 -11.85 3.22 2.01
C VAL A 32 -12.57 4.59 2.04
N LEU A 33 -13.36 4.91 1.02
CA LEU A 33 -14.07 6.18 0.90
C LEU A 33 -15.39 6.23 1.69
N GLU A 34 -15.98 5.08 1.99
CA GLU A 34 -17.31 4.98 2.64
C GLU A 34 -17.31 5.50 4.08
N ASN A 35 -16.16 5.43 4.77
CA ASN A 35 -16.04 5.74 6.19
C ASN A 35 -15.20 7.00 6.47
N LEU A 36 -15.10 7.90 5.50
CA LEU A 36 -14.31 9.12 5.64
C LEU A 36 -15.14 10.27 6.23
N GLU A 37 -14.59 10.91 7.27
CA GLU A 37 -15.17 12.12 7.86
C GLU A 37 -15.19 13.29 6.86
N ASP A 38 -16.05 14.27 7.12
CA ASP A 38 -16.09 15.50 6.35
C ASP A 38 -14.82 16.31 6.60
N GLY A 39 -14.08 16.61 5.53
CA GLY A 39 -12.76 17.24 5.58
C GLY A 39 -11.57 16.28 5.43
N ASP A 40 -11.78 14.96 5.35
CA ASP A 40 -10.66 14.03 5.09
C ASP A 40 -10.03 14.30 3.72
N LEU A 41 -8.72 14.58 3.70
CA LEU A 41 -7.96 14.93 2.50
C LEU A 41 -8.10 13.88 1.38
N ARG A 42 -8.31 12.60 1.73
CA ARG A 42 -8.51 11.52 0.74
C ARG A 42 -9.70 11.80 -0.18
N LYS A 43 -10.75 12.46 0.31
CA LYS A 43 -11.90 12.87 -0.51
C LYS A 43 -11.53 13.86 -1.63
N TYR A 44 -10.31 14.41 -1.63
CA TYR A 44 -9.84 15.36 -2.65
C TYR A 44 -8.62 14.85 -3.43
N LEU A 45 -8.09 13.67 -3.11
CA LEU A 45 -6.94 13.12 -3.83
C LEU A 45 -7.36 12.64 -5.22
N PRO A 46 -6.66 13.01 -6.31
CA PRO A 46 -7.06 12.66 -7.68
C PRO A 46 -7.30 11.16 -7.90
N ARG A 47 -6.54 10.28 -7.23
CA ARG A 47 -6.68 8.82 -7.30
C ARG A 47 -8.02 8.27 -6.78
N PHE A 48 -8.77 9.08 -6.04
CA PHE A 48 -10.06 8.74 -5.45
C PHE A 48 -11.23 9.51 -6.09
N GLN A 49 -11.00 10.17 -7.23
CA GLN A 49 -12.01 10.99 -7.92
C GLN A 49 -12.34 10.45 -9.31
N GLY A 50 -13.60 10.65 -9.74
CA GLY A 50 -14.05 10.39 -11.11
C GLY A 50 -13.61 9.03 -11.66
N GLU A 51 -13.14 9.00 -12.91
CA GLU A 51 -12.69 7.77 -13.56
C GLU A 51 -11.47 7.11 -12.88
N ASN A 52 -10.70 7.85 -12.08
CA ASN A 52 -9.53 7.26 -11.41
C ASN A 52 -9.94 6.26 -10.32
N ILE A 53 -11.03 6.49 -9.58
CA ILE A 53 -11.46 5.49 -8.59
C ILE A 53 -11.97 4.21 -9.26
N GLU A 54 -12.59 4.34 -10.44
CA GLU A 54 -13.04 3.20 -11.23
C GLU A 54 -11.85 2.37 -11.73
N HIS A 55 -10.85 3.02 -12.34
CA HIS A 55 -9.61 2.35 -12.76
C HIS A 55 -8.86 1.71 -11.58
N ASN A 56 -8.73 2.43 -10.47
CA ASN A 56 -8.06 1.91 -9.29
C ASN A 56 -8.81 0.74 -8.67
N THR A 57 -10.15 0.71 -8.76
CA THR A 57 -10.97 -0.42 -8.30
C THR A 57 -10.68 -1.68 -9.11
N ILE A 58 -10.52 -1.56 -10.42
CA ILE A 58 -10.14 -2.69 -11.28
C ILE A 58 -8.75 -3.22 -10.90
N MET A 59 -7.80 -2.32 -10.65
CA MET A 59 -6.46 -2.70 -10.19
C MET A 59 -6.51 -3.40 -8.82
N PHE A 60 -7.26 -2.84 -7.86
CA PHE A 60 -7.42 -3.44 -6.54
C PHE A 60 -8.02 -4.85 -6.62
N LYS A 61 -8.99 -5.08 -7.51
CA LYS A 61 -9.53 -6.42 -7.75
C LYS A 61 -8.45 -7.39 -8.19
N LYS A 62 -7.60 -7.01 -9.15
CA LYS A 62 -6.49 -7.86 -9.61
C LYS A 62 -5.51 -8.19 -8.48
N VAL A 63 -5.17 -7.20 -7.65
CA VAL A 63 -4.32 -7.41 -6.46
C VAL A 63 -4.99 -8.37 -5.48
N SER A 64 -6.29 -8.21 -5.26
CA SER A 64 -7.08 -9.09 -4.38
C SER A 64 -7.14 -10.53 -4.90
N ASP A 65 -7.34 -10.72 -6.20
CA ASP A 65 -7.33 -12.04 -6.83
C ASP A 65 -5.95 -12.71 -6.70
N MET A 66 -4.85 -11.96 -6.79
CA MET A 66 -3.49 -12.47 -6.55
C MET A 66 -3.25 -12.83 -5.08
N ALA A 67 -3.69 -11.97 -4.15
CA ALA A 67 -3.54 -12.20 -2.73
C ALA A 67 -4.30 -13.46 -2.29
N ALA A 68 -5.53 -13.64 -2.80
CA ALA A 68 -6.34 -14.84 -2.56
C ALA A 68 -5.63 -16.12 -3.03
N LYS A 69 -5.01 -16.11 -4.23
CA LYS A 69 -4.22 -17.25 -4.72
C LYS A 69 -3.01 -17.58 -3.86
N LYS A 70 -2.43 -16.58 -3.19
CA LYS A 70 -1.31 -16.72 -2.25
C LYS A 70 -1.75 -17.01 -0.80
N GLY A 71 -3.04 -16.99 -0.51
CA GLY A 71 -3.55 -17.19 0.85
C GLY A 71 -3.24 -16.02 1.79
N CYS A 72 -3.04 -14.81 1.27
CA CYS A 72 -2.75 -13.61 2.07
C CYS A 72 -3.76 -12.48 1.80
N THR A 73 -3.71 -11.42 2.59
CA THR A 73 -4.55 -10.23 2.37
C THR A 73 -3.95 -9.30 1.30
N PRO A 74 -4.76 -8.45 0.63
CA PRO A 74 -4.25 -7.45 -0.30
C PRO A 74 -3.23 -6.49 0.35
N SER A 75 -3.42 -6.15 1.63
CA SER A 75 -2.46 -5.35 2.41
C SER A 75 -1.11 -6.06 2.52
N GLN A 76 -1.14 -7.35 2.89
CA GLN A 76 0.07 -8.15 3.05
C GLN A 76 0.82 -8.30 1.73
N LEU A 77 0.11 -8.61 0.64
CA LEU A 77 0.71 -8.69 -0.69
C LEU A 77 1.36 -7.36 -1.11
N SER A 78 0.69 -6.24 -0.83
CA SER A 78 1.21 -4.91 -1.18
C SER A 78 2.47 -4.56 -0.39
N LEU A 79 2.51 -4.85 0.91
CA LEU A 79 3.70 -4.64 1.74
C LEU A 79 4.84 -5.57 1.35
N ALA A 80 4.54 -6.85 1.08
CA ALA A 80 5.53 -7.81 0.60
C ALA A 80 6.16 -7.36 -0.73
N TRP A 81 5.36 -6.80 -1.64
CA TRP A 81 5.86 -6.24 -2.89
C TRP A 81 6.81 -5.05 -2.67
N VAL A 82 6.53 -4.17 -1.69
CA VAL A 82 7.42 -3.05 -1.34
C VAL A 82 8.73 -3.56 -0.73
N HIS A 83 8.66 -4.52 0.19
CA HIS A 83 9.86 -5.18 0.75
C HIS A 83 10.70 -5.84 -0.36
N HIS A 84 10.06 -6.43 -1.37
CA HIS A 84 10.75 -7.08 -2.47
C HIS A 84 11.49 -6.11 -3.42
N GLN A 85 11.30 -4.79 -3.28
CA GLN A 85 12.03 -3.82 -4.10
C GLN A 85 13.54 -3.80 -3.79
N GLY A 86 13.95 -4.26 -2.60
CA GLY A 86 15.36 -4.43 -2.21
C GLY A 86 15.55 -4.43 -0.70
N ASN A 87 16.68 -4.94 -0.23
CA ASN A 87 17.04 -4.97 1.21
C ASN A 87 17.24 -3.56 1.80
N ASP A 88 17.43 -2.57 0.93
CA ASP A 88 17.53 -1.14 1.21
C ASP A 88 16.15 -0.48 1.41
N VAL A 89 15.04 -1.19 1.18
CA VAL A 89 13.68 -0.63 1.22
C VAL A 89 12.93 -1.09 2.46
N VAL A 90 12.49 -0.12 3.27
CA VAL A 90 11.69 -0.36 4.48
C VAL A 90 10.37 0.41 4.40
N PRO A 91 9.22 -0.27 4.22
CA PRO A 91 7.92 0.38 4.33
C PRO A 91 7.61 0.76 5.78
N ILE A 92 6.91 1.88 5.97
CA ILE A 92 6.41 2.33 7.28
C ILE A 92 4.87 2.30 7.31
N PRO A 93 4.23 1.11 7.38
CA PRO A 93 2.78 1.01 7.48
C PRO A 93 2.32 1.54 8.84
N GLY A 94 1.40 2.50 8.84
CA GLY A 94 0.78 3.02 10.05
C GLY A 94 -0.36 2.14 10.55
N THR A 95 -0.54 2.07 11.87
CA THR A 95 -1.71 1.44 12.51
C THR A 95 -1.90 1.97 13.93
N THR A 96 -3.14 1.99 14.41
CA THR A 96 -3.50 2.22 15.82
C THR A 96 -4.10 0.98 16.50
N LYS A 97 -4.20 -0.14 15.76
CA LYS A 97 -4.83 -1.39 16.19
C LYS A 97 -3.83 -2.54 16.14
N ILE A 98 -3.88 -3.44 17.12
CA ILE A 98 -2.96 -4.58 17.25
C ILE A 98 -3.19 -5.58 16.11
N GLU A 99 -4.45 -5.83 15.75
CA GLU A 99 -4.77 -6.79 14.68
C GLU A 99 -4.15 -6.34 13.35
N ASN A 100 -4.16 -5.04 13.08
CA ASN A 100 -3.51 -4.46 11.90
C ASN A 100 -1.98 -4.52 11.99
N LEU A 101 -1.39 -4.41 13.19
CA LEU A 101 0.05 -4.62 13.39
C LEU A 101 0.43 -6.06 13.03
N GLU A 102 -0.33 -7.04 13.53
CA GLU A 102 -0.12 -8.45 13.21
C GLU A 102 -0.29 -8.72 11.70
N GLN A 103 -1.29 -8.10 11.06
CA GLN A 103 -1.46 -8.18 9.61
C GLN A 103 -0.25 -7.60 8.86
N ASN A 104 0.26 -6.44 9.28
CA ASN A 104 1.44 -5.82 8.68
C ASN A 104 2.68 -6.72 8.83
N ILE A 105 2.90 -7.32 10.00
CA ILE A 105 4.00 -8.27 10.24
C ILE A 105 3.85 -9.52 9.35
N GLY A 106 2.62 -10.00 9.17
CA GLY A 106 2.34 -11.16 8.32
C GLY A 106 2.74 -10.99 6.85
N ALA A 107 2.97 -9.75 6.39
CA ALA A 107 3.52 -9.48 5.06
C ALA A 107 4.91 -10.08 4.84
N LEU A 108 5.69 -10.30 5.90
CA LEU A 108 7.03 -10.90 5.83
C LEU A 108 7.01 -12.39 5.45
N SER A 109 5.82 -13.01 5.43
CA SER A 109 5.63 -14.44 5.14
C SER A 109 4.90 -14.71 3.80
N VAL A 110 4.80 -13.71 2.91
CA VAL A 110 4.05 -13.75 1.63
C VAL A 110 4.90 -14.03 0.40
#